data_AF-A0A4Q3U1F2-F1
#
_entry.id   AF-A0A4Q3U1F2-F1
#
_cell.length_a   1.000
_cell.length_b   1.000
_cell.length_c   1.000
_cell.angle_alpha   90.00
_cell.angle_beta   90.00
_cell.angle_gamma   90.00
#
_symmetry.space_group_name_H-M   'P 1'
#
loop_
_entity.id
_entity.type
_entity.pdbx_description
1 polymer ?
#
loop_
_entity_poly.entity_id
_entity_poly.type
_entity_poly.pdbx_seq_one_letter_code
_entity_poly.pdbx_strand_id
1 'polypeptide(L)'
;RVFRPLGMVDTGFHVRDGQGDRFAACYALNEQGQRVLQDDAVTSRYHKPAHFVSGGGGLVSTSADYVRFCQMLLNKGQYDGHRFVAPKTLELMAHNHLPGGKDLTETSISLFSESAYSGTGFGLGFAVVMDPYKTLIPGSKGEYFWGGMASTAFWIDPAEDLACVFMTQLIPSSAYPVRRQMRTLVYQALVEPNVRRP
;
A
#
# COMPACT_ATOMS: atom_id res chain seq x y z
N ARG A 1 4.48 12.69 -14.51
CA ARG A 1 5.59 12.98 -13.58
C ARG A 1 6.01 11.76 -12.77
N VAL A 2 5.11 10.81 -12.46
CA VAL A 2 5.44 9.58 -11.72
C VAL A 2 5.53 8.37 -12.65
N PHE A 3 4.43 7.96 -13.29
CA PHE A 3 4.33 6.64 -13.94
C PHE A 3 5.35 6.41 -15.06
N ARG A 4 5.38 7.29 -16.08
CA ARG A 4 6.30 7.17 -17.22
C ARG A 4 7.78 7.09 -16.79
N PRO A 5 8.33 8.03 -16.00
CA PRO A 5 9.73 7.93 -15.55
C PRO A 5 10.02 6.75 -14.60
N LEU A 6 9.02 6.17 -13.92
CA LEU A 6 9.19 4.92 -13.15
C LEU A 6 9.00 3.65 -13.98
N GLY A 7 8.65 3.75 -15.26
CA GLY A 7 8.31 2.60 -16.08
C GLY A 7 7.03 1.87 -15.62
N MET A 8 6.12 2.58 -14.94
CA MET A 8 4.81 2.04 -14.53
C MET A 8 3.82 2.14 -15.70
N VAL A 9 4.00 1.29 -16.70
CA VAL A 9 3.31 1.42 -17.99
C VAL A 9 1.84 1.01 -17.93
N ASP A 10 1.48 0.11 -17.01
CA ASP A 10 0.15 -0.43 -16.78
C ASP A 10 -0.57 0.26 -15.60
N THR A 11 -0.01 1.36 -15.07
CA THR A 11 -0.66 2.18 -14.03
C THR A 11 -1.35 3.41 -14.64
N GLY A 12 -2.63 3.60 -14.30
CA GLY A 12 -3.41 4.74 -14.78
C GLY A 12 -4.79 4.82 -14.15
N PHE A 13 -5.60 5.79 -14.61
CA PHE A 13 -7.00 5.95 -14.19
C PHE A 13 -8.00 5.13 -15.04
N HIS A 14 -7.49 4.39 -16.00
CA HIS A 14 -8.20 3.42 -16.84
C HIS A 14 -7.18 2.41 -17.36
N VAL A 15 -7.65 1.22 -17.72
CA VAL A 15 -6.87 0.21 -18.43
C VAL A 15 -6.58 0.73 -19.83
N ARG A 16 -5.32 0.64 -20.24
CA ARG A 16 -4.89 1.08 -21.57
C ARG A 16 -5.52 0.19 -22.65
N ASP A 17 -5.81 0.81 -23.79
CA ASP A 17 -6.36 0.13 -24.97
C ASP A 17 -5.54 -1.13 -25.32
N GLY A 18 -6.26 -2.22 -25.62
CA GLY A 18 -5.67 -3.51 -25.97
C GLY A 18 -5.12 -4.32 -24.80
N GLN A 19 -5.30 -3.89 -23.54
CA GLN A 19 -4.84 -4.62 -22.35
C GLN A 19 -5.97 -5.09 -21.42
N GLY A 20 -7.22 -4.98 -21.87
CA GLY A 20 -8.41 -5.31 -21.07
C GLY A 20 -8.50 -6.79 -20.67
N ASP A 21 -7.92 -7.69 -21.46
CA ASP A 21 -7.85 -9.14 -21.21
C ASP A 21 -7.04 -9.50 -19.95
N ARG A 22 -6.15 -8.62 -19.51
CA ARG A 22 -5.34 -8.78 -18.29
C ARG A 22 -6.01 -8.17 -17.04
N PHE A 23 -7.15 -7.51 -17.19
CA PHE A 23 -7.84 -6.88 -16.07
C PHE A 23 -8.50 -7.94 -15.18
N ALA A 24 -8.32 -7.84 -13.87
CA ALA A 24 -8.86 -8.79 -12.92
C ALA A 24 -10.26 -8.39 -12.47
N ALA A 25 -11.16 -9.38 -12.30
CA ALA A 25 -12.43 -9.16 -11.64
C ALA A 25 -12.23 -8.86 -10.14
N CYS A 26 -13.10 -8.03 -9.58
CA CYS A 26 -13.16 -7.74 -8.15
C CYS A 26 -14.39 -8.37 -7.53
N TYR A 27 -14.22 -8.96 -6.34
CA TYR A 27 -15.29 -9.60 -5.58
C TYR A 27 -15.51 -8.88 -4.26
N ALA A 28 -16.74 -8.94 -3.75
CA ALA A 28 -17.09 -8.51 -2.41
C ALA A 28 -17.70 -9.67 -1.62
N LEU A 29 -17.59 -9.64 -0.29
CA LEU A 29 -18.41 -10.49 0.58
C LEU A 29 -19.78 -9.85 0.80
N ASN A 30 -20.85 -10.61 0.57
CA ASN A 30 -22.19 -10.21 0.97
C ASN A 30 -22.39 -10.42 2.49
N GLU A 31 -23.56 -10.05 3.01
CA GLU A 31 -23.91 -10.20 4.43
C GLU A 31 -23.89 -11.66 4.92
N GLN A 32 -23.98 -12.63 4.01
CA GLN A 32 -23.92 -14.07 4.28
C GLN A 32 -22.47 -14.61 4.21
N GLY A 33 -21.47 -13.74 3.99
CA GLY A 33 -20.06 -14.14 3.86
C GLY A 33 -19.72 -14.81 2.53
N GLN A 34 -20.60 -14.75 1.54
CA GLN A 34 -20.37 -15.34 0.22
C GLN A 34 -19.70 -14.32 -0.72
N ARG A 35 -18.79 -14.79 -1.56
CA ARG A 35 -18.17 -13.96 -2.61
C ARG A 35 -19.17 -13.69 -3.73
N VAL A 36 -19.42 -12.42 -3.99
CA VAL A 36 -20.23 -11.92 -5.10
C VAL A 36 -19.36 -11.06 -6.02
N LEU A 37 -19.64 -11.08 -7.31
CA LEU A 37 -18.94 -10.25 -8.29
C LEU A 37 -19.29 -8.77 -8.05
N GLN A 38 -18.27 -7.94 -7.82
CA GLN A 38 -18.41 -6.50 -7.57
C GLN A 38 -18.01 -5.67 -8.79
N ASP A 39 -16.88 -6.02 -9.42
CA ASP A 39 -16.45 -5.43 -10.69
C ASP A 39 -16.09 -6.56 -11.65
N ASP A 40 -16.73 -6.56 -12.81
CA ASP A 40 -16.53 -7.57 -13.84
C ASP A 40 -15.29 -7.26 -14.67
N ALA A 41 -14.46 -8.28 -14.93
CA ALA A 41 -13.21 -8.10 -15.67
C ALA A 41 -13.43 -7.55 -17.10
N VAL A 42 -14.56 -7.86 -17.74
CA VAL A 42 -14.86 -7.51 -19.13
C VAL A 42 -15.65 -6.22 -19.23
N THR A 43 -16.62 -6.00 -18.35
CA THR A 43 -17.52 -4.83 -18.41
C THR A 43 -17.13 -3.70 -17.47
N SER A 44 -15.98 -3.78 -16.79
CA SER A 44 -15.53 -2.75 -15.85
C SER A 44 -15.51 -1.36 -16.47
N ARG A 45 -15.86 -0.37 -15.64
CA ARG A 45 -15.74 1.05 -16.00
C ARG A 45 -14.30 1.47 -16.31
N TYR A 46 -13.31 0.72 -15.79
CA TYR A 46 -11.90 1.01 -16.02
C TYR A 46 -11.46 0.75 -17.45
N HIS A 47 -12.27 0.12 -18.32
CA HIS A 47 -11.99 0.02 -19.76
C HIS A 47 -12.23 1.32 -20.53
N LYS A 48 -12.71 2.38 -19.85
CA LYS A 48 -12.95 3.68 -20.45
C LYS A 48 -12.25 4.77 -19.62
N PRO A 49 -11.82 5.88 -20.26
CA PRO A 49 -11.27 7.02 -19.53
C PRO A 49 -12.21 7.52 -18.43
N ALA A 50 -11.68 7.70 -17.23
CA ALA A 50 -12.47 8.20 -16.10
C ALA A 50 -12.93 9.65 -16.32
N HIS A 51 -14.21 9.91 -16.08
CA HIS A 51 -14.75 11.28 -16.07
C HIS A 51 -14.14 12.13 -14.93
N PHE A 52 -13.80 11.48 -13.81
CA PHE A 52 -13.15 12.12 -12.67
C PHE A 52 -11.93 11.31 -12.24
N VAL A 53 -10.75 11.94 -12.30
CA VAL A 53 -9.47 11.35 -11.92
C VAL A 53 -9.25 11.42 -10.41
N SER A 54 -9.94 10.54 -9.67
CA SER A 54 -9.88 10.51 -8.20
C SER A 54 -8.53 10.00 -7.68
N GLY A 55 -7.68 10.89 -7.14
CA GLY A 55 -6.37 10.53 -6.58
C GLY A 55 -6.43 9.61 -5.36
N GLY A 56 -7.57 9.53 -4.67
CA GLY A 56 -7.74 8.70 -3.45
C GLY A 56 -8.14 7.25 -3.70
N GLY A 57 -8.57 6.89 -4.91
CA GLY A 57 -9.06 5.53 -5.20
C GLY A 57 -9.41 5.23 -6.66
N GLY A 58 -8.96 6.07 -7.60
CA GLY A 58 -9.29 5.96 -9.01
C GLY A 58 -8.25 5.24 -9.87
N LEU A 59 -7.12 4.80 -9.29
CA LEU A 59 -6.06 4.15 -10.05
C LEU A 59 -6.27 2.64 -10.17
N VAL A 60 -5.89 2.10 -11.33
CA VAL A 60 -5.58 0.69 -11.58
C VAL A 60 -4.09 0.54 -11.80
N SER A 61 -3.53 -0.61 -11.43
CA SER A 61 -2.09 -0.90 -11.52
C SER A 61 -1.86 -2.41 -11.51
N THR A 62 -0.62 -2.81 -11.80
CA THR A 62 -0.12 -4.17 -11.57
C THR A 62 0.82 -4.20 -10.36
N SER A 63 1.10 -5.40 -9.83
CA SER A 63 2.11 -5.60 -8.79
C SER A 63 3.51 -5.21 -9.28
N ALA A 64 3.82 -5.56 -10.53
CA ALA A 64 5.09 -5.22 -11.19
C ALA A 64 5.32 -3.70 -11.32
N ASP A 65 4.26 -2.92 -11.54
CA ASP A 65 4.38 -1.46 -11.59
C ASP A 65 4.45 -0.87 -10.19
N TYR A 66 3.59 -1.33 -9.28
CA TYR A 66 3.52 -0.76 -7.94
C TYR A 66 4.78 -1.05 -7.12
N VAL A 67 5.46 -2.18 -7.36
CA VAL A 67 6.75 -2.46 -6.70
C VAL A 67 7.85 -1.48 -7.14
N ARG A 68 7.80 -0.93 -8.36
CA ARG A 68 8.74 0.14 -8.78
C ARG A 68 8.49 1.43 -8.03
N PHE A 69 7.24 1.78 -7.77
CA PHE A 69 6.87 2.90 -6.89
C PHE A 69 7.38 2.67 -5.47
N CYS A 70 7.16 1.47 -4.92
CA CYS A 70 7.67 1.11 -3.60
C CYS A 70 9.20 1.14 -3.53
N GLN A 71 9.90 0.63 -4.54
CA GLN A 71 11.36 0.67 -4.61
C GLN A 71 11.88 2.11 -4.71
N MET A 72 11.19 3.01 -5.43
CA MET A 72 11.54 4.43 -5.45
C MET A 72 11.48 5.06 -4.05
N LEU A 73 10.48 4.70 -3.26
CA LEU A 73 10.33 5.15 -1.87
C LEU A 73 11.44 4.55 -0.98
N LEU A 74 11.69 3.25 -1.08
CA LEU A 74 12.76 2.55 -0.34
C LEU A 74 14.14 3.17 -0.63
N ASN A 75 14.40 3.48 -1.90
CA ASN A 75 15.60 4.17 -2.39
C ASN A 75 15.62 5.67 -2.07
N LYS A 76 14.83 6.15 -1.10
CA LYS A 76 14.83 7.54 -0.63
C LYS A 76 14.46 8.55 -1.72
N GLY A 77 13.43 8.21 -2.50
CA GLY A 77 12.85 9.10 -3.51
C GLY A 77 13.54 9.06 -4.87
N GLN A 78 14.35 8.04 -5.15
CA GLN A 78 15.04 7.89 -6.43
C GLN A 78 14.86 6.49 -7.02
N TYR A 79 14.86 6.38 -8.34
CA TYR A 79 14.83 5.09 -9.04
C TYR A 79 15.54 5.24 -10.38
N ASP A 80 16.42 4.30 -10.70
CA ASP A 80 17.17 4.24 -11.97
C ASP A 80 17.78 5.60 -12.39
N GLY A 81 18.51 6.23 -11.45
CA GLY A 81 19.16 7.53 -11.66
C GLY A 81 18.23 8.75 -11.69
N HIS A 82 16.90 8.56 -11.65
CA HIS A 82 15.93 9.66 -11.61
C HIS A 82 15.49 9.98 -10.18
N ARG A 83 15.51 11.27 -9.80
CA ARG A 83 15.00 11.74 -8.50
C ARG A 83 13.57 12.26 -8.62
N PHE A 84 12.67 11.63 -7.87
CA PHE A 84 11.25 11.99 -7.79
C PHE A 84 10.94 12.86 -6.58
N VAL A 85 11.55 12.51 -5.45
CA VAL A 85 11.37 13.19 -4.16
C VAL A 85 12.74 13.35 -3.51
N ALA A 86 12.99 14.49 -2.87
CA ALA A 86 14.22 14.68 -2.11
C ALA A 86 14.20 13.77 -0.86
N PRO A 87 15.34 13.19 -0.43
CA PRO A 87 15.35 12.25 0.70
C PRO A 87 14.75 12.86 1.97
N LYS A 88 15.07 14.12 2.25
CA LYS A 88 14.53 14.87 3.41
C LYS A 88 13.04 15.19 3.28
N THR A 89 12.52 15.35 2.06
CA THR A 89 11.07 15.50 1.86
C THR A 89 10.36 14.18 2.12
N LEU A 90 10.90 13.05 1.68
CA LEU A 90 10.30 11.75 1.96
C LEU A 90 10.35 11.42 3.46
N GLU A 91 11.44 11.75 4.14
CA GLU A 91 11.56 11.63 5.61
C GLU A 91 10.48 12.45 6.32
N LEU A 92 10.21 13.69 5.86
CA LEU A 92 9.11 14.51 6.38
C LEU A 92 7.74 13.87 6.10
N MET A 93 7.52 13.32 4.89
CA MET A 93 6.27 12.65 4.54
C MET A 93 6.02 11.41 5.41
N ALA A 94 7.06 10.64 5.70
CA ALA A 94 7.01 9.43 6.52
C ALA A 94 7.19 9.69 8.02
N HIS A 95 6.97 10.92 8.49
CA HIS A 95 6.91 11.24 9.92
C HIS A 95 5.48 11.20 10.45
N ASN A 96 5.27 11.07 11.77
CA ASN A 96 3.93 11.23 12.32
C ASN A 96 3.55 12.72 12.36
N HIS A 97 2.44 13.08 11.74
CA HIS A 97 1.87 14.43 11.73
C HIS A 97 0.62 14.55 12.61
N LEU A 98 0.26 13.49 13.36
CA LEU A 98 -0.86 13.55 14.29
C LEU A 98 -0.54 14.45 15.50
N PRO A 99 -1.47 15.30 15.95
CA PRO A 99 -1.25 16.23 17.05
C PRO A 99 -0.81 15.53 18.34
N GLY A 100 0.21 16.07 19.01
CA GLY A 100 0.70 15.55 20.28
C GLY A 100 1.43 14.21 20.19
N GLY A 101 1.81 13.78 18.97
CA GLY A 101 2.50 12.49 18.77
C GLY A 101 1.58 11.28 18.99
N LYS A 102 0.27 11.49 18.96
CA LYS A 102 -0.75 10.46 19.12
C LYS A 102 -0.69 9.41 18.02
N ASP A 103 -1.21 8.23 18.32
CA ASP A 103 -1.46 7.20 17.30
C ASP A 103 -2.89 7.27 16.75
N LEU A 104 -3.13 6.53 15.68
CA LEU A 104 -4.40 6.49 14.96
C LEU A 104 -5.57 5.97 15.82
N THR A 105 -5.32 5.22 16.89
CA THR A 105 -6.38 4.76 17.80
C THR A 105 -6.91 5.88 18.68
N GLU A 106 -6.11 6.92 18.93
CA GLU A 106 -6.48 8.07 19.75
C GLU A 106 -7.15 9.20 18.94
N THR A 107 -7.04 9.19 17.61
CA THR A 107 -7.53 10.27 16.75
C THR A 107 -8.58 9.84 15.73
N SER A 108 -8.68 8.55 15.40
CA SER A 108 -9.60 8.09 14.36
C SER A 108 -10.99 7.79 14.91
N ILE A 109 -12.01 8.20 14.15
CA ILE A 109 -13.44 7.98 14.46
C ILE A 109 -13.93 6.65 13.87
N SER A 110 -13.24 6.09 12.88
CA SER A 110 -13.55 4.79 12.27
C SER A 110 -12.30 4.17 11.64
N LEU A 111 -11.98 2.94 12.03
CA LEU A 111 -10.83 2.19 11.52
C LEU A 111 -11.33 1.12 10.54
N PHE A 112 -11.24 1.38 9.24
CA PHE A 112 -11.70 0.48 8.18
C PHE A 112 -10.66 -0.59 7.78
N SER A 113 -9.79 -1.00 8.71
CA SER A 113 -8.72 -1.97 8.47
C SER A 113 -8.71 -3.07 9.52
N GLU A 114 -8.32 -4.27 9.11
CA GLU A 114 -8.04 -5.41 9.99
C GLU A 114 -6.79 -5.25 10.86
N SER A 115 -5.91 -4.29 10.53
CA SER A 115 -4.67 -4.07 11.28
C SER A 115 -4.93 -3.19 12.50
N ALA A 116 -4.46 -3.63 13.67
CA ALA A 116 -4.48 -2.80 14.87
C ALA A 116 -3.57 -1.58 14.64
N TYR A 117 -4.16 -0.38 14.68
CA TYR A 117 -3.43 0.87 14.46
C TYR A 117 -2.71 1.39 15.71
N SER A 118 -2.65 0.61 16.78
CA SER A 118 -1.91 1.00 17.99
C SER A 118 -0.42 1.09 17.68
N GLY A 119 0.24 2.12 18.19
CA GLY A 119 1.64 2.41 17.86
C GLY A 119 1.86 2.87 16.43
N THR A 120 0.79 3.20 15.68
CA THR A 120 0.85 3.67 14.29
C THR A 120 0.31 5.09 14.17
N GLY A 121 1.17 6.03 13.77
CA GLY A 121 0.79 7.40 13.44
C GLY A 121 0.35 7.55 11.98
N PHE A 122 0.15 8.79 11.54
CA PHE A 122 -0.15 9.08 10.14
C PHE A 122 0.69 10.23 9.62
N GLY A 123 1.36 9.99 8.49
CA GLY A 123 2.17 10.95 7.78
C GLY A 123 1.46 11.57 6.59
N LEU A 124 2.23 12.15 5.67
CA LEU A 124 1.71 12.75 4.45
C LEU A 124 1.56 11.67 3.37
N GLY A 125 0.46 10.90 3.47
CA GLY A 125 0.08 9.86 2.51
C GLY A 125 0.31 8.43 2.97
N PHE A 126 0.79 8.22 4.20
CA PHE A 126 1.10 6.88 4.74
C PHE A 126 0.71 6.76 6.22
N ALA A 127 0.31 5.57 6.63
CA ALA A 127 0.42 5.17 8.03
C ALA A 127 1.90 4.93 8.36
N VAL A 128 2.34 5.28 9.58
CA VAL A 128 3.74 5.18 9.99
C VAL A 128 3.85 4.48 11.33
N VAL A 129 4.64 3.40 11.40
CA VAL A 129 4.89 2.68 12.66
C VAL A 129 5.79 3.53 13.57
N MET A 130 5.26 3.94 14.71
CA MET A 130 5.99 4.69 15.74
C MET A 130 6.54 3.79 16.83
N ASP A 131 5.76 2.79 17.22
CA ASP A 131 6.08 1.81 18.26
C ASP A 131 5.71 0.40 17.76
N PRO A 132 6.67 -0.38 17.23
CA PRO A 132 6.40 -1.69 16.66
C PRO A 132 5.84 -2.69 17.68
N TYR A 133 6.17 -2.57 18.98
CA TYR A 133 5.67 -3.50 20.00
C TYR A 133 4.15 -3.40 20.17
N LYS A 134 3.60 -2.18 20.08
CA LYS A 134 2.15 -1.95 20.17
C LYS A 134 1.37 -2.43 18.95
N THR A 135 2.02 -2.59 17.80
CA THR A 135 1.36 -3.07 16.57
C THR A 135 0.99 -4.55 16.62
N LEU A 136 1.61 -5.31 17.53
CA LEU A 136 1.45 -6.76 17.68
C LEU A 136 1.75 -7.56 16.38
N ILE A 137 2.50 -6.98 15.45
CA ILE A 137 2.99 -7.61 14.22
C ILE A 137 4.48 -7.31 14.05
N PRO A 138 5.27 -8.23 13.46
CA PRO A 138 6.66 -7.95 13.13
C PRO A 138 6.79 -6.74 12.20
N GLY A 139 7.77 -5.89 12.47
CA GLY A 139 8.09 -4.71 11.68
C GLY A 139 9.00 -3.75 12.44
N SER A 140 9.38 -2.68 11.78
CA SER A 140 10.34 -1.70 12.30
C SER A 140 9.70 -0.36 12.61
N LYS A 141 10.29 0.37 13.56
CA LYS A 141 9.98 1.79 13.76
C LYS A 141 10.34 2.58 12.51
N GLY A 142 9.43 3.42 12.03
CA GLY A 142 9.60 4.21 10.81
C GLY A 142 9.19 3.48 9.54
N GLU A 143 8.74 2.21 9.62
CA GLU A 143 8.05 1.57 8.51
C GLU A 143 6.79 2.37 8.15
N TYR A 144 6.52 2.54 6.87
CA TYR A 144 5.34 3.24 6.39
C TYR A 144 4.59 2.46 5.31
N PHE A 145 3.27 2.55 5.34
CA PHE A 145 2.39 1.64 4.61
C PHE A 145 1.03 2.24 4.31
N TRP A 146 0.29 1.61 3.40
CA TRP A 146 -1.14 1.83 3.21
C TRP A 146 -1.81 0.63 2.55
N GLY A 147 -3.12 0.68 2.38
CA GLY A 147 -3.90 -0.38 1.73
C GLY A 147 -5.08 0.14 0.92
N GLY A 148 -5.53 -0.68 -0.03
CA GLY A 148 -6.73 -0.41 -0.84
C GLY A 148 -7.94 -1.20 -0.36
N MET A 149 -9.15 -0.77 -0.73
CA MET A 149 -10.39 -1.42 -0.29
C MET A 149 -10.50 -2.90 -0.71
N ALA A 150 -9.92 -3.26 -1.86
CA ALA A 150 -9.91 -4.62 -2.39
C ALA A 150 -8.78 -5.49 -1.81
N SER A 151 -8.44 -5.30 -0.53
CA SER A 151 -7.40 -6.05 0.19
C SER A 151 -5.97 -5.92 -0.37
N THR A 152 -5.71 -4.97 -1.28
CA THR A 152 -4.34 -4.64 -1.72
C THR A 152 -3.57 -3.95 -0.59
N ALA A 153 -2.26 -4.17 -0.49
CA ALA A 153 -1.41 -3.57 0.53
C ALA A 153 0.01 -3.35 0.02
N PHE A 154 0.68 -2.34 0.57
CA PHE A 154 2.12 -2.19 0.45
C PHE A 154 2.70 -1.67 1.76
N TRP A 155 3.96 -1.99 2.02
CA TRP A 155 4.73 -1.38 3.10
C TRP A 155 6.19 -1.25 2.69
N ILE A 156 6.84 -0.23 3.24
CA ILE A 156 8.25 0.05 3.07
C ILE A 156 8.88 0.06 4.45
N ASP A 157 9.89 -0.77 4.63
CA ASP A 157 10.70 -0.83 5.84
C ASP A 157 12.15 -0.45 5.52
N PRO A 158 12.51 0.84 5.68
CA PRO A 158 13.87 1.29 5.43
C PRO A 158 14.90 0.70 6.39
N ALA A 159 14.50 0.20 7.57
CA ALA A 159 15.43 -0.42 8.52
C ALA A 159 15.87 -1.81 8.04
N GLU A 160 14.98 -2.52 7.35
CA GLU A 160 15.23 -3.84 6.79
C GLU A 160 15.63 -3.84 5.30
N ASP A 161 15.76 -2.65 4.69
CA ASP A 161 15.92 -2.48 3.23
C ASP A 161 14.88 -3.27 2.42
N LEU A 162 13.62 -3.19 2.88
CA LEU A 162 12.52 -4.03 2.38
C LEU A 162 11.38 -3.18 1.82
N ALA A 163 10.87 -3.58 0.67
CA ALA A 163 9.63 -3.08 0.10
C ALA A 163 8.76 -4.26 -0.32
N CYS A 164 7.48 -4.22 0.03
CA CYS A 164 6.54 -5.29 -0.30
C CYS A 164 5.26 -4.74 -0.91
N VAL A 165 4.75 -5.47 -1.89
CA VAL A 165 3.46 -5.21 -2.54
C VAL A 165 2.69 -6.52 -2.56
N PHE A 166 1.47 -6.48 -2.05
CA PHE A 166 0.53 -7.60 -2.05
C PHE A 166 -0.77 -7.15 -2.71
N MET A 167 -1.21 -7.87 -3.73
CA MET A 167 -2.41 -7.53 -4.49
C MET A 167 -3.39 -8.68 -4.49
N THR A 168 -4.62 -8.38 -4.09
CA THR A 168 -5.79 -9.24 -4.21
C THR A 168 -6.93 -8.41 -4.77
N GLN A 169 -8.11 -9.03 -4.97
CA GLN A 169 -9.30 -8.39 -5.51
C GLN A 169 -10.54 -8.81 -4.70
N LEU A 170 -10.47 -8.58 -3.38
CA LEU A 170 -11.54 -8.94 -2.44
C LEU A 170 -11.86 -7.80 -1.47
N ILE A 171 -13.15 -7.44 -1.41
CA ILE A 171 -13.73 -6.41 -0.55
C ILE A 171 -14.61 -7.07 0.54
N PRO A 172 -14.68 -6.52 1.76
CA PRO A 172 -13.85 -5.44 2.28
C PRO A 172 -12.44 -5.93 2.61
N SER A 173 -11.51 -4.99 2.82
CA SER A 173 -10.14 -5.30 3.25
C SER A 173 -10.00 -5.80 4.68
N SER A 174 -11.10 -6.21 5.29
CA SER A 174 -11.17 -6.86 6.61
C SER A 174 -11.82 -8.24 6.52
N ALA A 175 -12.09 -8.73 5.31
CA ALA A 175 -12.74 -10.02 5.06
C ALA A 175 -11.92 -11.19 5.63
N TYR A 176 -10.60 -11.13 5.46
CA TYR A 176 -9.65 -12.11 5.97
C TYR A 176 -8.39 -11.38 6.43
N PRO A 177 -7.69 -11.83 7.47
CA PRO A 177 -6.51 -11.14 8.03
C PRO A 177 -5.24 -11.29 7.16
N VAL A 178 -5.39 -11.28 5.84
CA VAL A 178 -4.34 -11.63 4.87
C VAL A 178 -3.18 -10.64 4.89
N ARG A 179 -3.40 -9.35 5.17
CA ARG A 179 -2.30 -8.38 5.24
C ARG A 179 -1.42 -8.67 6.44
N ARG A 180 -2.05 -8.95 7.59
CA ARG A 180 -1.35 -9.32 8.82
C ARG A 180 -0.57 -10.62 8.62
N GLN A 181 -1.21 -11.66 8.10
CA GLN A 181 -0.57 -12.95 7.87
C GLN A 181 0.59 -12.85 6.88
N MET A 182 0.40 -12.17 5.75
CA MET A 182 1.45 -11.98 4.75
C MET A 182 2.65 -11.26 5.36
N ARG A 183 2.41 -10.17 6.11
CA ARG A 183 3.49 -9.43 6.78
C ARG A 183 4.26 -10.32 7.75
N THR A 184 3.57 -11.06 8.63
CA THR A 184 4.23 -11.99 9.56
C THR A 184 5.11 -13.00 8.81
N LEU A 185 4.62 -13.59 7.72
CA LEU A 185 5.36 -14.57 6.92
C LEU A 185 6.58 -13.95 6.23
N VAL A 186 6.48 -12.73 5.69
CA VAL A 186 7.63 -12.03 5.09
C VAL A 186 8.73 -11.80 6.12
N TYR A 187 8.39 -11.24 7.28
CA TYR A 187 9.40 -10.96 8.31
C TYR A 187 9.99 -12.23 8.92
N GLN A 188 9.21 -13.31 9.04
CA GLN A 188 9.73 -14.61 9.48
C GLN A 188 10.73 -15.21 8.49
N ALA A 189 10.64 -14.87 7.21
CA ALA A 189 11.56 -15.35 6.17
C ALA A 189 12.88 -14.55 6.11
N LEU A 190 13.02 -13.46 6.87
CA LEU A 190 14.28 -12.72 6.98
C LEU A 190 15.24 -13.51 7.87
N VAL A 191 16.22 -14.17 7.26
CA VAL A 191 17.22 -15.01 7.95
C VAL A 191 18.26 -14.16 8.68
N GLU A 192 18.60 -12.99 8.13
CA GLU A 192 19.47 -11.99 8.75
C GLU A 192 18.80 -10.61 8.63
N PRO A 193 18.41 -9.97 9.73
CA PRO A 193 17.87 -8.62 9.67
C PRO A 193 18.96 -7.63 9.25
N ASN A 194 18.60 -6.68 8.39
CA ASN A 194 19.50 -5.65 7.85
C ASN A 194 19.76 -4.51 8.85
N VAL A 195 19.35 -4.67 10.11
CA VAL A 195 19.72 -3.79 11.22
C VAL A 195 21.24 -3.66 11.20
N ARG A 196 21.70 -2.52 10.67
CA ARG A 196 23.11 -2.22 10.44
C ARG A 196 23.93 -2.70 11.63
N ARG A 197 24.79 -3.68 11.39
CA ARG A 197 25.85 -4.00 12.34
C ARG A 197 26.62 -2.69 12.61
N PRO A 198 26.91 -2.39 13.88
CA PRO A 198 27.58 -1.14 14.27
C PRO A 198 28.88 -0.91 13.50
#